data_AF-A0A7H8SI00-F1
#
_entry.id   AF-A0A7H8SI00-F1
#
_cell.length_a   1.000
_cell.length_b   1.000
_cell.length_c   1.000
_cell.angle_alpha   90.00
_cell.angle_beta   90.00
_cell.angle_gamma   90.00
#
_symmetry.space_group_name_H-M   'P 1'
#
loop_
_entity.id
_entity.type
_entity.pdbx_description
1 polymer ?
#
loop_
_entity_poly.entity_id
_entity_poly.type
_entity_poly.pdbx_seq_one_letter_code
_entity_poly.pdbx_strand_id
1 'polypeptide(L)' 'MSTTVRIRDEEEEMLQELTLNMMIETKSRIKESDVLHTLIRKHLKDIKTSDVMKYREEVLKKD' A
#
# COMPACT_ATOMS: atom_id res chain seq x y z
N MET A 1 19.80 -2.25 3.58
CA MET A 1 19.54 -0.80 3.44
C MET A 1 18.04 -0.62 3.49
N SER A 2 17.52 0.17 4.43
CA SER A 2 16.11 0.55 4.43
C SER A 2 15.91 1.63 3.38
N THR A 3 15.32 1.28 2.24
CA THR A 3 14.90 2.28 1.25
C THR A 3 13.59 2.89 1.74
N THR A 4 13.62 4.15 2.15
CA THR A 4 12.40 4.89 2.49
C THR A 4 11.71 5.26 1.19
N VAL A 5 10.59 4.59 0.89
CA VAL A 5 9.74 4.91 -0.26
C VAL A 5 8.58 5.75 0.27
N ARG A 6 8.44 6.98 -0.24
CA ARG A 6 7.29 7.82 0.10
C ARG A 6 6.06 7.29 -0.63
N ILE A 7 5.05 6.92 0.15
CA ILE A 7 3.72 6.64 -0.36
C ILE A 7 3.10 7.99 -0.73
N ARG A 8 2.35 8.04 -1.83
CA ARG A 8 1.65 9.25 -2.27
C ARG A 8 0.47 9.52 -1.35
N ASP A 9 0.02 10.78 -1.36
CA ASP A 9 -0.99 11.26 -0.42
C ASP A 9 -2.33 10.50 -0.56
N GLU A 10 -2.74 10.11 -1.77
CA GLU A 10 -3.96 9.28 -2.00
C GLU A 10 -3.84 7.88 -1.38
N GLU A 11 -2.74 7.17 -1.67
CA GLU A 11 -2.50 5.85 -1.08
C GLU A 11 -2.29 5.90 0.45
N GLU A 12 -1.78 7.03 0.99
CA GLU A 12 -1.65 7.25 2.43
C GLU A 12 -3.02 7.42 3.11
N GLU A 13 -3.91 8.23 2.55
CA GLU A 13 -5.29 8.39 3.05
C GLU A 13 -6.05 7.05 3.02
N MET A 14 -5.95 6.30 1.92
CA MET A 14 -6.57 4.98 1.81
C MET A 14 -6.02 3.99 2.86
N LEU A 15 -4.72 4.03 3.15
CA LEU A 15 -4.10 3.18 4.16
C LEU A 15 -4.60 3.54 5.56
N GLN A 16 -4.69 4.83 5.88
CA GLN A 16 -5.20 5.32 7.16
C GLN A 16 -6.67 4.93 7.36
N GLU A 17 -7.52 5.12 6.35
CA GLU A 17 -8.93 4.78 6.40
C GLU A 17 -9.14 3.26 6.55
N LEU A 18 -8.40 2.45 5.78
CA LEU A 18 -8.46 1.00 5.90
C LEU A 18 -8.01 0.52 7.29
N THR A 19 -6.94 1.11 7.83
CA THR A 19 -6.45 0.79 9.17
C THR A 19 -7.49 1.15 10.24
N LEU A 20 -8.13 2.32 10.12
CA LEU A 20 -9.18 2.77 11.03
C LEU A 20 -10.38 1.81 11.01
N ASN A 21 -10.86 1.44 9.82
CA ASN A 21 -11.98 0.51 9.67
C ASN A 21 -11.68 -0.86 10.28
N MET A 22 -10.47 -1.39 10.05
CA MET A 22 -10.05 -2.66 10.64
C MET A 22 -9.94 -2.58 12.17
N MET A 23 -9.48 -1.45 12.73
CA MET A 23 -9.44 -1.24 14.18
C MET A 23 -10.86 -1.23 14.79
N ILE A 24 -11.81 -0.62 14.11
CA ILE A 24 -13.21 -0.57 14.54
C ILE A 24 -13.81 -1.99 14.52
N GLU A 25 -13.61 -2.73 13.43
CA GLU A 25 -14.14 -4.08 13.25
C GLU A 25 -13.57 -5.08 14.26
N THR A 26 -12.25 -5.07 14.45
CA THR A 26 -11.55 -6.02 15.33
C THR A 26 -11.52 -5.56 16.80
N LYS A 27 -11.98 -4.33 17.10
CA LYS A 27 -11.86 -3.66 18.41
C LYS A 27 -10.45 -3.73 19.00
N SER A 28 -9.45 -3.80 18.13
CA SER A 28 -8.06 -4.07 18.47
C SER A 28 -7.17 -3.04 17.80
N ARG A 29 -6.05 -2.71 18.44
CA ARG A 29 -5.12 -1.72 17.91
C ARG A 29 -4.28 -2.35 16.80
N ILE A 30 -4.56 -1.96 15.56
CA ILE A 30 -3.81 -2.37 14.37
C ILE A 30 -2.87 -1.21 13.99
N LYS A 31 -1.60 -1.53 13.70
CA LYS A 31 -0.65 -0.53 13.19
C LYS A 31 -0.73 -0.47 11.68
N GLU A 32 -0.57 0.73 11.13
CA GLU A 32 -0.47 0.95 9.67
C GLU A 32 0.65 0.11 9.03
N SER A 33 1.76 -0.10 9.77
CA SER A 33 2.85 -0.97 9.33
C SER A 33 2.39 -2.40 9.08
N ASP A 34 1.47 -2.93 9.89
CA ASP A 34 0.99 -4.30 9.76
C ASP A 34 0.07 -4.43 8.54
N VAL A 35 -0.74 -3.40 8.28
CA VAL A 35 -1.58 -3.32 7.08
C VAL A 35 -0.71 -3.23 5.83
N LEU A 36 0.31 -2.38 5.84
CA LEU A 36 1.26 -2.23 4.73
C LEU A 36 2.06 -3.53 4.48
N HIS A 37 2.56 -4.17 5.53
CA HIS A 37 3.24 -5.46 5.40
C HIS A 37 2.31 -6.55 4.87
N THR A 38 1.03 -6.54 5.24
CA THR A 38 0.03 -7.48 4.74
C THR A 38 -0.26 -7.24 3.26
N LEU A 39 -0.45 -5.99 2.84
CA LEU A 39 -0.61 -5.61 1.43
C LEU A 39 0.58 -6.08 0.59
N ILE A 40 1.80 -5.80 1.05
CA ILE A 40 3.03 -6.26 0.38
C ILE A 40 3.04 -7.79 0.33
N ARG A 41 2.87 -8.50 1.45
CA ARG A 41 2.94 -9.98 1.44
C ARG A 41 1.87 -10.64 0.57
N LYS A 42 0.69 -10.04 0.48
CA LYS A 42 -0.44 -10.55 -0.31
C LYS A 42 -0.24 -10.34 -1.81
N HIS A 43 0.37 -9.23 -2.22
CA HIS A 43 0.47 -8.86 -3.64
C HIS A 43 1.88 -8.97 -4.23
N LEU A 44 2.95 -8.92 -3.43
CA LEU A 44 4.33 -8.95 -3.91
C LEU A 44 4.69 -10.23 -4.68
N LYS A 45 4.05 -11.36 -4.34
CA LYS A 45 4.26 -12.63 -5.05
C LYS A 45 3.65 -12.66 -6.45
N ASP A 46 2.63 -11.84 -6.68
CA ASP A 46 1.83 -11.85 -7.90
C ASP A 46 2.09 -10.64 -8.79
N ILE A 47 2.87 -9.66 -8.33
CA ILE A 47 3.28 -8.50 -9.12
C ILE A 47 4.10 -8.95 -10.33
N LYS A 48 3.60 -8.62 -11.53
CA LYS A 48 4.34 -8.78 -12.77
C LYS A 48 4.97 -7.47 -13.21
N THR A 49 6.00 -7.56 -14.05
CA THR A 49 6.66 -6.39 -14.64
C THR A 49 5.67 -5.51 -15.41
N SER A 50 4.65 -6.11 -16.05
CA SER A 50 3.56 -5.40 -16.72
C SER A 50 2.75 -4.50 -15.79
N ASP A 51 2.51 -4.94 -14.55
CA ASP A 51 1.68 -4.20 -13.60
C ASP A 51 2.46 -3.00 -13.04
N VAL A 52 3.77 -3.17 -12.84
CA VAL A 52 4.67 -2.07 -12.47
C VAL A 52 4.76 -1.05 -13.61
N MET A 53 4.84 -1.49 -14.87
CA MET A 53 4.87 -0.57 -16.02
C MET A 53 3.56 0.20 -16.17
N LYS A 54 2.40 -0.47 -16.02
CA LYS A 54 1.10 0.21 -15.99
C LYS A 54 0.98 1.24 -14.87
N TYR A 55 1.41 0.91 -13.65
CA TYR A 55 1.44 1.88 -12.55
C TYR A 55 2.33 3.09 -12.90
N ARG A 56 3.46 2.88 -13.60
CA ARG A 56 4.32 3.98 -14.04
C ARG A 56 3.68 4.85 -15.13
N GLU A 57 2.89 4.27 -16.03
CA GLU A 57 2.19 5.04 -17.06
C GLU A 57 0.99 5.79 -16.48
N GLU A 58 0.12 5.10 -15.75
CA GLU A 58 -1.15 5.64 -15.25
C GLU A 58 -0.97 6.63 -14.10
N VAL A 59 -0.08 6.32 -13.15
CA VAL A 59 0.08 7.12 -11.91
C VAL A 59 1.28 8.06 -11.99
N LEU A 60 2.39 7.64 -12.62
CA LEU A 60 3.56 8.50 -12.79
C LEU A 60 3.47 9.41 -14.02
N LYS A 61 2.58 9.14 -15.00
CA LYS A 61 2.46 9.87 -16.27
C LYS A 61 3.82 10.14 -16.93
N LYS A 62 4.76 9.19 -16.79
CA LYS A 62 6.07 9.26 -17.40
C LYS A 62 6.12 8.21 -18.51
N ASP A 63 6.10 8.70 -19.75
CA ASP A 63 6.54 7.97 -20.94
C ASP A 63 7.93 7.35 -20.73
#